data_AF-A0A9D7S5I8-F1
#
_entry.id   AF-A0A9D7S5I8-F1
#
_cell.length_a   1.000
_cell.length_b   1.000
_cell.length_c   1.000
_cell.angle_alpha   90.00
_cell.angle_beta   90.00
_cell.angle_gamma   90.00
#
_symmetry.space_group_name_H-M   'P 1'
#
loop_
_entity.id
_entity.type
_entity.pdbx_description
1 polymer ?
#
loop_
_entity_poly.entity_id
_entity_poly.type
_entity_poly.pdbx_seq_one_letter_code
_entity_poly.pdbx_strand_id
1 'polypeptide(L)'
;MTNLIINRVNYILSDEVPNLYLSKIDNLIFRMQVTHFKQRISNRLKEETFSQWANGLKEEDYIYYSFTEPSNFDFLAIKSEDYLFNRFKEKFIREQLINFFKKRAFLVEPFPKGNDLSVYEKIDDFNNEWSIYRRYDLLVRTHRKEVAFNIGSEKTLISNQTQTFERIDKIRIIDNQDSFIKPLGGKEGVNNCRIIANRDKRTKLGISNEPRKLNYKNLYKQLVAFYNNQLLSLDKDNFKIEAGGLKNVEQIDLNKVNINENLMLFGKEKTDINAVTGMRDYGIYKPSPKAMDVKFIFVYENSRDANQLYLYLKNGLKHYPGLWSYVGIPIRLSDLKIQYSGVDDLKNRMDSFLAENLPNEYYGDLLAIIINPNSSQDKEEIEEDENPMYYEIKRKFLEKGIPTQFIQDKNIHSGSFHYFYQIFQSVF
;
A
#
# COMPACT_ATOMS: atom_id res chain seq x y z
N MET A 1 18.59 6.48 -18.07
CA MET A 1 17.95 5.36 -17.33
C MET A 1 17.48 5.89 -16.01
N THR A 2 16.17 5.90 -15.78
CA THR A 2 15.54 6.33 -14.53
C THR A 2 15.65 5.18 -13.53
N ASN A 3 16.45 5.34 -12.49
CA ASN A 3 16.55 4.32 -11.44
C ASN A 3 15.27 4.32 -10.61
N LEU A 4 14.68 3.15 -10.39
CA LEU A 4 13.56 3.00 -9.47
C LEU A 4 14.09 3.16 -8.04
N ILE A 5 13.56 4.13 -7.28
CA ILE A 5 13.99 4.42 -5.92
C ILE A 5 13.04 3.74 -4.93
N ILE A 6 13.60 3.14 -3.88
CA ILE A 6 12.84 2.52 -2.79
C ILE A 6 13.12 3.24 -1.47
N ASN A 7 12.13 3.21 -0.58
CA ASN A 7 12.17 3.90 0.71
C ASN A 7 13.01 3.09 1.73
N ARG A 8 14.28 2.87 1.41
CA ARG A 8 15.26 2.13 2.21
C ARG A 8 16.56 2.89 2.26
N VAL A 9 17.20 2.88 3.41
CA VAL A 9 18.51 3.51 3.65
C VAL A 9 19.43 2.49 4.29
N ASN A 10 20.71 2.54 3.94
CA ASN A 10 21.71 1.72 4.60
C ASN A 10 22.04 2.30 5.98
N TYR A 11 22.48 1.43 6.89
CA TYR A 11 23.08 1.84 8.15
C TYR A 11 24.45 1.19 8.33
N ILE A 12 25.29 1.87 9.11
CA ILE A 12 26.56 1.36 9.60
C ILE A 12 26.39 1.01 11.08
N LEU A 13 26.98 -0.10 11.48
CA LEU A 13 27.06 -0.55 12.85
C LEU A 13 28.53 -0.71 13.19
N SER A 14 28.96 -0.28 14.36
CA SER A 14 30.33 -0.53 14.83
C SER A 14 30.59 -2.01 15.01
N ASP A 15 31.87 -2.37 15.01
CA ASP A 15 32.32 -3.70 15.44
C ASP A 15 32.24 -3.87 16.96
N GLU A 16 32.16 -2.76 17.71
CA GLU A 16 31.90 -2.80 19.16
C GLU A 16 30.52 -3.40 19.45
N VAL A 17 30.53 -4.47 20.25
CA VAL A 17 29.32 -5.14 20.72
C VAL A 17 28.88 -4.47 22.03
N PRO A 18 27.60 -4.06 22.16
CA PRO A 18 27.09 -3.44 23.37
C PRO A 18 26.99 -4.45 24.52
N ASN A 19 26.91 -3.95 25.75
CA ASN A 19 26.47 -4.77 26.89
C ASN A 19 24.95 -5.00 26.82
N LEU A 20 24.50 -6.07 27.47
CA LEU A 20 23.09 -6.42 27.59
C LEU A 20 22.68 -6.36 29.06
N TYR A 21 21.70 -5.54 29.39
CA TYR A 21 21.20 -5.36 30.75
C TYR A 21 19.89 -6.10 30.92
N LEU A 22 19.75 -6.88 32.00
CA LEU A 22 18.57 -7.70 32.29
C LEU A 22 17.88 -7.28 33.58
N SER A 23 16.56 -7.42 33.61
CA SER A 23 15.72 -7.15 34.77
C SER A 23 14.62 -8.20 34.91
N LYS A 24 14.21 -8.46 36.17
CA LYS A 24 13.07 -9.33 36.49
C LYS A 24 11.74 -8.59 36.47
N ILE A 25 11.77 -7.26 36.51
CA ILE A 25 10.58 -6.39 36.55
C ILE A 25 10.42 -5.65 35.22
N ASP A 26 9.18 -5.26 34.92
CA ASP A 26 8.81 -4.58 33.67
C ASP A 26 9.29 -3.11 33.65
N ASN A 27 10.59 -2.92 33.48
CA ASN A 27 11.25 -1.61 33.49
C ASN A 27 12.23 -1.39 32.33
N LEU A 28 12.43 -2.40 31.46
CA LEU A 28 13.28 -2.32 30.27
C LEU A 28 12.45 -2.47 28.99
N ILE A 29 13.00 -1.99 27.87
CA ILE A 29 12.26 -1.81 26.62
C ILE A 29 11.74 -3.13 26.05
N PHE A 30 12.57 -4.18 26.08
CA PHE A 30 12.23 -5.47 25.50
C PHE A 30 11.94 -6.50 26.57
N ARG A 31 11.15 -7.52 26.20
CA ARG A 31 10.91 -8.69 27.04
C ARG A 31 11.03 -9.98 26.25
N MET A 32 11.39 -11.05 26.94
CA MET A 32 11.51 -12.39 26.37
C MET A 32 11.25 -13.42 27.46
N GLN A 33 10.64 -14.56 27.12
CA GLN A 33 10.52 -15.67 28.07
C GLN A 33 11.90 -16.21 28.45
N VAL A 34 12.06 -16.66 29.69
CA VAL A 34 13.32 -17.23 30.20
C VAL A 34 13.83 -18.34 29.28
N THR A 35 12.94 -19.26 28.85
CA THR A 35 13.30 -20.36 27.93
C THR A 35 13.94 -19.84 26.65
N HIS A 36 13.28 -18.87 26.00
CA HIS A 36 13.74 -18.29 24.73
C HIS A 36 15.04 -17.51 24.91
N PHE A 37 15.20 -16.85 26.06
CA PHE A 37 16.41 -16.12 26.35
C PHE A 37 17.61 -17.06 26.54
N LYS A 38 17.44 -18.14 27.33
CA LYS A 38 18.45 -19.20 27.52
C LYS A 38 18.91 -19.78 26.18
N GLN A 39 17.97 -20.08 25.28
CA GLN A 39 18.30 -20.57 23.93
C GLN A 39 19.14 -19.56 23.12
N ARG A 40 18.98 -18.25 23.36
CA ARG A 40 19.67 -17.19 22.61
C ARG A 40 21.06 -16.85 23.15
N ILE A 41 21.32 -16.95 24.44
CA ILE A 41 22.58 -16.50 25.06
C ILE A 41 23.79 -17.42 24.84
N SER A 42 23.60 -18.63 24.27
CA SER A 42 24.67 -19.61 23.98
C SER A 42 25.45 -20.09 25.22
N ASN A 43 26.20 -21.19 25.09
CA ASN A 43 27.06 -21.72 26.18
C ASN A 43 28.23 -20.77 26.55
N ARG A 44 28.33 -19.57 25.96
CA ARG A 44 29.39 -18.59 26.24
C ARG A 44 29.18 -17.82 27.54
N LEU A 45 27.92 -17.66 27.94
CA LEU A 45 27.64 -17.07 29.23
C LEU A 45 28.05 -18.08 30.30
N LYS A 46 28.74 -17.64 31.36
CA LYS A 46 28.93 -18.50 32.55
C LYS A 46 27.54 -18.85 33.09
N GLU A 47 27.06 -20.06 32.78
CA GLU A 47 25.70 -20.51 33.10
C GLU A 47 25.37 -20.28 34.58
N GLU A 48 26.38 -20.38 35.47
CA GLU A 48 26.26 -20.13 36.89
C GLU A 48 25.77 -18.70 37.22
N THR A 49 26.30 -17.66 36.55
CA THR A 49 25.95 -16.26 36.87
C THR A 49 24.50 -15.94 36.50
N PHE A 50 24.06 -16.34 35.31
CA PHE A 50 22.67 -16.14 34.91
C PHE A 50 21.73 -17.06 35.69
N SER A 51 22.12 -18.31 35.98
CA SER A 51 21.27 -19.22 36.76
C SER A 51 21.07 -18.74 38.20
N GLN A 52 22.11 -18.19 38.82
CA GLN A 52 22.02 -17.56 40.15
C GLN A 52 21.12 -16.32 40.10
N TRP A 53 21.31 -15.43 39.13
CA TRP A 53 20.47 -14.25 39.00
C TRP A 53 19.02 -14.62 38.69
N ALA A 54 18.77 -15.56 37.77
CA ALA A 54 17.45 -16.02 37.37
C ALA A 54 16.77 -16.93 38.41
N ASN A 55 17.40 -17.18 39.57
CA ASN A 55 16.81 -17.98 40.63
C ASN A 55 15.41 -17.46 41.01
N GLY A 56 14.47 -18.38 41.14
CA GLY A 56 13.05 -18.12 41.40
C GLY A 56 12.19 -17.82 40.16
N LEU A 57 12.78 -17.66 38.98
CA LEU A 57 12.02 -17.52 37.73
C LEU A 57 11.71 -18.89 37.11
N LYS A 58 10.50 -19.04 36.60
CA LYS A 58 10.08 -20.19 35.81
C LYS A 58 10.43 -20.01 34.34
N GLU A 59 10.39 -21.10 33.57
CA GLU A 59 10.75 -21.11 32.15
C GLU A 59 9.82 -20.23 31.30
N GLU A 60 8.55 -20.13 31.70
CA GLU A 60 7.49 -19.32 31.08
C GLU A 60 7.51 -17.85 31.50
N ASP A 61 8.24 -17.50 32.56
CA ASP A 61 8.32 -16.13 33.05
C ASP A 61 9.04 -15.23 32.05
N TYR A 62 8.71 -13.94 32.08
CA TYR A 62 9.37 -12.94 31.25
C TYR A 62 10.54 -12.31 31.99
N ILE A 63 11.66 -12.20 31.30
CA ILE A 63 12.73 -11.27 31.65
C ILE A 63 12.68 -10.07 30.71
N TYR A 64 13.13 -8.94 31.23
CA TYR A 64 13.18 -7.68 30.51
C TYR A 64 14.64 -7.35 30.19
N TYR A 65 14.89 -6.73 29.04
CA TYR A 65 16.26 -6.42 28.62
C TYR A 65 16.38 -5.14 27.80
N SER A 66 17.57 -4.56 27.82
CA SER A 66 17.95 -3.32 27.12
C SER A 66 19.45 -3.33 26.81
N PHE A 67 19.85 -2.58 25.78
CA PHE A 67 21.26 -2.29 25.45
C PHE A 67 21.71 -0.93 25.96
N THR A 68 20.83 -0.21 26.66
CA THR A 68 21.11 1.05 27.33
C THR A 68 21.19 0.76 28.83
N GLU A 69 22.23 1.27 29.49
CA GLU A 69 22.37 1.10 30.93
C GLU A 69 21.15 1.67 31.67
N PRO A 70 20.46 0.85 32.49
CA PRO A 70 19.29 1.31 33.25
C PRO A 70 19.70 2.25 34.38
N SER A 71 18.85 3.22 34.70
CA SER A 71 19.07 4.14 35.83
C SER A 71 18.83 3.50 37.21
N ASN A 72 18.21 2.31 37.26
CA ASN A 72 17.85 1.61 38.50
C ASN A 72 18.94 0.62 38.92
N PHE A 73 19.07 0.35 40.22
CA PHE A 73 20.20 -0.45 40.75
C PHE A 73 20.04 -1.98 40.69
N ASP A 74 18.88 -2.52 40.28
CA ASP A 74 18.65 -3.98 40.22
C ASP A 74 18.61 -4.47 38.76
N PHE A 75 19.79 -4.71 38.19
CA PHE A 75 19.95 -5.35 36.88
C PHE A 75 21.16 -6.28 36.85
N LEU A 76 21.10 -7.28 35.97
CA LEU A 76 22.27 -8.08 35.59
C LEU A 76 22.87 -7.52 34.29
N ALA A 77 24.12 -7.08 34.34
CA ALA A 77 24.88 -6.73 33.14
C ALA A 77 25.59 -7.95 32.57
N ILE A 78 25.27 -8.28 31.33
CA ILE A 78 25.97 -9.28 30.51
C ILE A 78 26.93 -8.52 29.61
N LYS A 79 28.22 -8.84 29.71
CA LYS A 79 29.24 -8.18 28.88
C LYS A 79 29.11 -8.63 27.44
N SER A 80 29.56 -7.77 26.54
CA SER A 80 29.57 -7.97 25.10
C SER A 80 30.23 -9.28 24.62
N GLU A 81 31.24 -9.76 25.36
CA GLU A 81 31.96 -11.01 25.10
C GLU A 81 31.16 -12.29 25.46
N ASP A 82 30.17 -12.15 26.35
CA ASP A 82 29.45 -13.27 26.97
C ASP A 82 28.19 -13.69 26.19
N TYR A 83 27.87 -13.05 25.05
CA TYR A 83 26.68 -13.40 24.25
C TYR A 83 26.85 -13.20 22.74
N LEU A 84 25.99 -13.88 21.97
CA LEU A 84 25.96 -13.76 20.51
C LEU A 84 25.15 -12.56 20.04
N PHE A 85 25.81 -11.41 19.87
CA PHE A 85 25.17 -10.15 19.45
C PHE A 85 24.33 -10.26 18.17
N ASN A 86 24.72 -11.10 17.21
CA ASN A 86 23.94 -11.30 15.98
C ASN A 86 22.48 -11.71 16.23
N ARG A 87 22.18 -12.40 17.34
CA ARG A 87 20.80 -12.80 17.72
C ARG A 87 19.96 -11.65 18.28
N PHE A 88 20.60 -10.52 18.57
CA PHE A 88 20.05 -9.34 19.23
C PHE A 88 20.19 -8.06 18.40
N LYS A 89 20.92 -8.12 17.29
CA LYS A 89 21.24 -6.99 16.40
C LYS A 89 20.03 -6.14 16.00
N GLU A 90 18.92 -6.79 15.64
CA GLU A 90 17.67 -6.12 15.28
C GLU A 90 17.11 -5.30 16.45
N LYS A 91 17.10 -5.88 17.65
CA LYS A 91 16.60 -5.24 18.88
C LYS A 91 17.52 -4.09 19.31
N PHE A 92 18.83 -4.26 19.16
CA PHE A 92 19.78 -3.17 19.38
C PHE A 92 19.50 -1.96 18.48
N ILE A 93 19.45 -2.17 17.16
CA ILE A 93 19.18 -1.09 16.20
C ILE A 93 17.84 -0.41 16.50
N ARG A 94 16.82 -1.21 16.78
CA ARG A 94 15.50 -0.71 17.12
C ARG A 94 15.51 0.14 18.39
N GLU A 95 16.24 -0.25 19.43
CA GLU A 95 16.40 0.55 20.65
C GLU A 95 17.16 1.85 20.38
N GLN A 96 18.21 1.83 19.55
CA GLN A 96 18.90 3.06 19.15
C GLN A 96 17.94 4.05 18.46
N LEU A 97 17.08 3.55 17.55
CA LEU A 97 16.05 4.35 16.90
C LEU A 97 15.02 4.88 17.91
N ILE A 98 14.51 4.03 18.80
CA ILE A 98 13.57 4.43 19.87
C ILE A 98 14.16 5.58 20.68
N ASN A 99 15.37 5.40 21.21
CA ASN A 99 16.04 6.38 22.04
C ASN A 99 16.35 7.68 21.29
N PHE A 100 16.72 7.59 20.01
CA PHE A 100 16.93 8.74 19.15
C PHE A 100 15.65 9.58 18.99
N PHE A 101 14.53 8.95 18.63
CA PHE A 101 13.27 9.67 18.41
C PHE A 101 12.65 10.19 19.71
N LYS A 102 12.74 9.45 20.83
CA LYS A 102 12.31 9.95 22.15
C LYS A 102 12.99 11.27 22.52
N LYS A 103 14.29 11.41 22.23
CA LYS A 103 15.05 12.64 22.52
C LYS A 103 14.66 13.84 21.65
N ARG A 104 13.90 13.63 20.57
CA ARG A 104 13.51 14.66 19.58
C ARG A 104 12.04 15.04 19.62
N ALA A 105 11.38 14.81 20.76
CA ALA A 105 9.95 15.11 20.95
C ALA A 105 9.00 14.35 19.99
N PHE A 106 9.45 13.25 19.37
CA PHE A 106 8.55 12.31 18.71
C PHE A 106 7.83 11.46 19.76
N LEU A 107 6.57 11.15 19.50
CA LEU A 107 5.92 10.04 20.21
C LEU A 107 6.33 8.73 19.54
N VAL A 108 6.52 7.68 20.35
CA VAL A 108 7.09 6.43 19.89
C VAL A 108 6.15 5.28 20.19
N GLU A 109 5.81 4.50 19.17
CA GLU A 109 5.15 3.21 19.29
C GLU A 109 6.19 2.13 19.04
N PRO A 110 6.75 1.51 20.09
CA PRO A 110 7.83 0.57 19.92
C PRO A 110 7.37 -0.72 19.25
N PHE A 111 6.15 -1.23 19.51
CA PHE A 111 5.70 -2.54 19.03
C PHE A 111 4.42 -2.44 18.15
N PRO A 112 4.48 -1.78 16.98
CA PRO A 112 3.33 -1.69 16.09
C PRO A 112 3.04 -3.04 15.41
N LYS A 113 1.80 -3.24 14.97
CA LYS A 113 1.44 -4.40 14.15
C LYS A 113 1.97 -4.21 12.73
N GLY A 114 2.80 -5.14 12.25
CA GLY A 114 3.26 -5.21 10.87
C GLY A 114 4.55 -4.44 10.54
N ASN A 115 5.11 -3.70 11.50
CA ASN A 115 6.39 -2.97 11.37
C ASN A 115 7.22 -3.16 12.65
N ASP A 116 8.48 -2.70 12.66
CA ASP A 116 9.33 -2.82 13.85
C ASP A 116 9.19 -1.65 14.82
N LEU A 117 8.84 -0.46 14.31
CA LEU A 117 8.76 0.78 15.06
C LEU A 117 7.85 1.77 14.31
N SER A 118 7.04 2.53 15.02
CA SER A 118 6.37 3.69 14.44
C SER A 118 6.64 4.93 15.28
N VAL A 119 6.92 6.04 14.62
CA VAL A 119 7.22 7.33 15.28
C VAL A 119 6.31 8.41 14.74
N TYR A 120 5.92 9.33 15.61
CA TYR A 120 4.89 10.32 15.35
C TYR A 120 5.48 11.72 15.55
N GLU A 121 5.57 12.45 14.46
CA GLU A 121 6.00 13.85 14.42
C GLU A 121 4.77 14.75 14.57
N LYS A 122 4.75 15.67 15.54
CA LYS A 122 3.69 16.68 15.61
C LYS A 122 3.89 17.64 14.43
N ILE A 123 2.86 17.81 13.60
CA ILE A 123 2.93 18.68 12.42
C ILE A 123 2.01 19.90 12.51
N ASP A 124 0.94 19.83 13.30
CA ASP A 124 -0.02 20.93 13.45
C ASP A 124 -0.91 20.73 14.68
N ASP A 125 -1.72 21.73 15.01
CA ASP A 125 -2.81 21.66 15.98
C ASP A 125 -4.16 21.57 15.23
N PHE A 126 -4.98 20.56 15.55
CA PHE A 126 -6.33 20.46 14.97
C PHE A 126 -7.30 21.41 15.68
N ASN A 127 -7.21 21.43 17.02
CA ASN A 127 -7.88 22.37 17.91
C ASN A 127 -7.15 22.36 19.26
N ASN A 128 -7.69 23.07 20.26
CA ASN A 128 -7.09 23.14 21.60
C ASN A 128 -6.95 21.78 22.29
N GLU A 129 -7.78 20.80 21.92
CA GLU A 129 -7.82 19.46 22.53
C GLU A 129 -7.02 18.40 21.76
N TRP A 130 -6.73 18.63 20.48
CA TRP A 130 -6.16 17.61 19.59
C TRP A 130 -5.06 18.19 18.71
N SER A 131 -3.93 17.49 18.65
CA SER A 131 -2.82 17.76 17.74
C SER A 131 -2.83 16.80 16.56
N ILE A 132 -2.34 17.27 15.42
CA ILE A 132 -2.11 16.46 14.22
C ILE A 132 -0.66 15.97 14.22
N TYR A 133 -0.51 14.66 14.03
CA TYR A 133 0.76 13.99 13.90
C TYR A 133 0.88 13.27 12.56
N ARG A 134 2.06 13.33 11.96
CA ARG A 134 2.47 12.45 10.88
C ARG A 134 3.15 11.22 11.46
N ARG A 135 2.72 10.03 11.06
CA ARG A 135 3.30 8.75 11.46
C ARG A 135 4.27 8.26 10.40
N TYR A 136 5.47 7.92 10.82
CA TYR A 136 6.46 7.18 10.04
C TYR A 136 6.58 5.76 10.59
N ASP A 137 6.50 4.78 9.70
CA ASP A 137 6.67 3.36 10.02
C ASP A 137 8.07 2.92 9.58
N LEU A 138 8.81 2.25 10.45
CA LEU A 138 10.18 1.80 10.23
C LEU A 138 10.27 0.28 10.38
N LEU A 139 11.11 -0.33 9.55
CA LEU A 139 11.40 -1.76 9.52
C LEU A 139 12.91 -1.98 9.39
N VAL A 140 13.50 -2.68 10.35
CA VAL A 140 14.93 -2.98 10.43
C VAL A 140 15.21 -4.29 9.71
N ARG A 141 16.10 -4.25 8.71
CA ARG A 141 16.49 -5.42 7.92
C ARG A 141 17.97 -5.71 8.15
N THR A 142 18.25 -6.49 9.20
CA THR A 142 19.61 -6.82 9.63
C THR A 142 20.45 -7.54 8.57
N HIS A 143 19.84 -8.47 7.84
CA HIS A 143 20.48 -9.25 6.77
C HIS A 143 20.93 -8.39 5.57
N ARG A 144 20.25 -7.27 5.32
CA ARG A 144 20.58 -6.32 4.23
C ARG A 144 21.27 -5.04 4.72
N LYS A 145 21.54 -4.93 6.04
CA LYS A 145 22.07 -3.72 6.70
C LYS A 145 21.30 -2.45 6.31
N GLU A 146 19.98 -2.53 6.29
CA GLU A 146 19.11 -1.42 5.89
C GLU A 146 17.96 -1.16 6.87
N VAL A 147 17.47 0.07 6.88
CA VAL A 147 16.20 0.47 7.49
C VAL A 147 15.26 0.87 6.36
N ALA A 148 14.14 0.16 6.23
CA ALA A 148 13.04 0.58 5.38
C ALA A 148 12.10 1.48 6.16
N PHE A 149 11.53 2.49 5.52
CA PHE A 149 10.58 3.40 6.17
C PHE A 149 9.50 3.87 5.21
N ASN A 150 8.33 4.23 5.74
CA ASN A 150 7.24 4.80 4.96
C ASN A 150 6.38 5.75 5.79
N ILE A 151 5.56 6.57 5.14
CA ILE A 151 4.50 7.33 5.81
C ILE A 151 3.36 6.38 6.10
N GLY A 152 3.15 6.07 7.38
CA GLY A 152 2.06 5.23 7.86
C GLY A 152 0.73 5.99 7.97
N SER A 153 0.80 7.29 8.23
CA SER A 153 -0.36 8.19 8.25
C SER A 153 0.09 9.64 8.16
N GLU A 154 -0.54 10.44 7.30
CA GLU A 154 -0.30 11.89 7.24
C GLU A 154 -1.07 12.68 8.30
N LYS A 155 -2.14 12.09 8.88
CA LYS A 155 -3.06 12.76 9.79
C LYS A 155 -3.56 11.81 10.88
N THR A 156 -2.67 11.53 11.82
CA THR A 156 -3.01 10.90 13.10
C THR A 156 -3.41 11.99 14.09
N LEU A 157 -4.54 11.85 14.76
CA LEU A 157 -4.96 12.77 15.80
C LEU A 157 -4.66 12.19 17.16
N ILE A 158 -3.98 12.97 17.99
CA ILE A 158 -3.58 12.58 19.34
C ILE A 158 -4.02 13.69 20.28
N SER A 159 -4.70 13.32 21.37
CA SER A 159 -5.21 14.33 22.31
C SER A 159 -4.07 15.07 22.99
N ASN A 160 -4.25 16.37 23.23
CA ASN A 160 -3.32 17.24 23.95
C ASN A 160 -3.37 16.97 25.46
N GLN A 161 -4.55 16.58 25.94
CA GLN A 161 -4.83 16.29 27.34
C GLN A 161 -5.30 14.85 27.51
N THR A 162 -5.33 14.37 28.76
CA THR A 162 -5.90 13.08 29.11
C THR A 162 -7.39 13.04 28.76
N GLN A 163 -7.86 11.90 28.26
CA GLN A 163 -9.24 11.73 27.79
C GLN A 163 -9.90 10.57 28.51
N THR A 164 -11.18 10.74 28.86
CA THR A 164 -12.04 9.66 29.32
C THR A 164 -12.68 8.95 28.12
N PHE A 165 -12.88 7.64 28.26
CA PHE A 165 -13.47 6.80 27.22
C PHE A 165 -14.29 5.67 27.84
N GLU A 166 -15.46 5.41 27.27
CA GLU A 166 -16.43 4.44 27.79
C GLU A 166 -16.21 3.02 27.27
N ARG A 167 -15.56 2.87 26.11
CA ARG A 167 -15.23 1.57 25.49
C ARG A 167 -13.72 1.45 25.33
N ILE A 168 -13.17 0.35 25.83
CA ILE A 168 -11.73 0.05 25.80
C ILE A 168 -11.26 -0.61 24.49
N ASP A 169 -12.19 -1.03 23.64
CA ASP A 169 -11.87 -1.78 22.43
C ASP A 169 -11.07 -0.95 21.42
N LYS A 170 -9.84 -1.42 21.13
CA LYS A 170 -8.95 -0.88 20.10
C LYS A 170 -8.50 0.57 20.33
N ILE A 171 -8.52 1.06 21.58
CA ILE A 171 -7.91 2.34 21.92
C ILE A 171 -6.39 2.17 22.03
N ARG A 172 -5.66 3.14 21.48
CA ARG A 172 -4.23 3.31 21.72
C ARG A 172 -4.03 4.51 22.63
N ILE A 173 -3.26 4.31 23.68
CA ILE A 173 -2.93 5.33 24.67
C ILE A 173 -1.47 5.73 24.52
N ILE A 174 -1.15 6.92 25.02
CA ILE A 174 0.21 7.28 25.42
C ILE A 174 0.31 6.93 26.89
N ASP A 175 1.17 5.98 27.21
CA ASP A 175 1.32 5.51 28.57
C ASP A 175 2.13 6.48 29.43
N ASN A 176 1.69 6.68 30.68
CA ASN A 176 2.29 7.68 31.55
C ASN A 176 3.65 7.25 32.14
N GLN A 177 3.97 5.95 32.16
CA GLN A 177 5.23 5.44 32.72
C GLN A 177 6.38 5.59 31.74
N ASP A 178 6.17 5.20 30.48
CA ASP A 178 7.23 5.10 29.47
C ASP A 178 7.08 6.13 28.33
N SER A 179 5.94 6.85 28.26
CA SER A 179 5.54 7.75 27.18
C SER A 179 5.42 7.06 25.81
N PHE A 180 5.30 5.74 25.79
CA PHE A 180 5.08 4.98 24.57
C PHE A 180 3.61 4.92 24.19
N ILE A 181 3.38 4.86 22.88
CA ILE A 181 2.09 4.51 22.34
C ILE A 181 1.93 2.99 22.43
N LYS A 182 0.87 2.53 23.10
CA LYS A 182 0.54 1.11 23.19
C LYS A 182 -0.97 0.86 23.20
N PRO A 183 -1.44 -0.34 22.80
CA PRO A 183 -2.84 -0.70 22.94
C PRO A 183 -3.26 -0.64 24.41
N LEU A 184 -4.47 -0.15 24.68
CA LEU A 184 -5.06 -0.22 26.00
C LEU A 184 -5.38 -1.69 26.32
N GLY A 185 -4.54 -2.32 27.14
CA GLY A 185 -4.74 -3.69 27.56
C GLY A 185 -5.74 -3.77 28.71
N GLY A 186 -7.01 -4.09 28.40
CA GLY A 186 -7.97 -4.83 29.23
C GLY A 186 -8.23 -4.45 30.70
N LYS A 187 -7.62 -3.43 31.29
CA LYS A 187 -7.89 -3.00 32.67
C LYS A 187 -8.92 -1.86 32.65
N GLU A 188 -10.15 -2.19 32.99
CA GLU A 188 -11.17 -1.20 33.35
C GLU A 188 -10.59 -0.27 34.43
N GLY A 189 -10.75 1.05 34.24
CA GLY A 189 -10.34 2.07 35.21
C GLY A 189 -9.10 2.92 34.85
N VAL A 190 -8.39 2.64 33.75
CA VAL A 190 -7.33 3.55 33.24
C VAL A 190 -7.98 4.68 32.43
N ASN A 191 -8.67 5.59 33.11
CA ASN A 191 -9.54 6.60 32.46
C ASN A 191 -8.84 7.93 32.15
N ASN A 192 -7.55 8.09 32.45
CA ASN A 192 -6.83 9.36 32.33
C ASN A 192 -5.48 9.21 31.60
N CYS A 193 -5.54 8.89 30.30
CA CYS A 193 -4.35 8.93 29.42
C CYS A 193 -4.66 9.76 28.18
N ARG A 194 -3.61 10.29 27.55
CA ARG A 194 -3.75 10.83 26.19
C ARG A 194 -4.02 9.67 25.23
N ILE A 195 -4.85 9.90 24.22
CA ILE A 195 -5.28 8.83 23.30
C ILE A 195 -5.05 9.20 21.84
N ILE A 196 -4.94 8.17 21.01
CA ILE A 196 -5.05 8.31 19.55
C ILE A 196 -6.53 8.24 19.16
N ALA A 197 -7.02 9.21 18.39
CA ALA A 197 -8.40 9.23 17.92
C ALA A 197 -8.67 8.05 16.98
N ASN A 198 -9.46 7.08 17.46
CA ASN A 198 -10.00 6.00 16.64
C ASN A 198 -11.12 6.52 15.71
N ARG A 199 -11.69 5.63 14.89
CA ARG A 199 -12.77 5.97 13.95
C ARG A 199 -13.93 6.67 14.65
N ASP A 200 -14.38 6.15 15.79
CA ASP A 200 -15.53 6.69 16.52
C ASP A 200 -15.26 8.11 17.04
N LYS A 201 -14.08 8.35 17.62
CA LYS A 201 -13.67 9.70 18.06
C LYS A 201 -13.55 10.66 16.88
N ARG A 202 -13.01 10.22 15.73
CA ARG A 202 -12.94 11.04 14.51
C ARG A 202 -14.34 11.41 13.99
N THR A 203 -15.29 10.48 14.01
CA THR A 203 -16.69 10.74 13.65
C THR A 203 -17.32 11.78 14.60
N LYS A 204 -17.13 11.63 15.91
CA LYS A 204 -17.62 12.60 16.92
C LYS A 204 -17.05 14.01 16.73
N LEU A 205 -15.81 14.11 16.23
CA LEU A 205 -15.15 15.37 15.90
C LEU A 205 -15.55 15.94 14.53
N GLY A 206 -16.50 15.32 13.82
CA GLY A 206 -16.94 15.77 12.49
C GLY A 206 -15.89 15.61 11.39
N ILE A 207 -14.89 14.75 11.58
CA ILE A 207 -13.82 14.56 10.60
C ILE A 207 -14.25 13.53 9.56
N SER A 208 -14.50 14.01 8.34
CA SER A 208 -14.73 13.14 7.18
C SER A 208 -13.44 12.36 6.83
N ASN A 209 -13.58 11.06 6.59
CA ASN A 209 -12.49 10.21 6.08
C ASN A 209 -12.57 10.14 4.56
N GLU A 210 -12.46 11.29 3.89
CA GLU A 210 -12.47 11.31 2.43
C GLU A 210 -11.24 10.59 1.89
N PRO A 211 -11.41 9.70 0.90
CA PRO A 211 -10.29 9.06 0.24
C PRO A 211 -9.45 10.13 -0.45
N ARG A 212 -8.19 10.24 -0.06
CA ARG A 212 -7.24 11.16 -0.70
C ARG A 212 -6.58 10.47 -1.88
N LYS A 213 -6.51 11.16 -3.02
CA LYS A 213 -5.73 10.71 -4.18
C LYS A 213 -4.26 10.60 -3.76
N LEU A 214 -3.65 9.46 -4.03
CA LEU A 214 -2.26 9.19 -3.69
C LEU A 214 -1.34 10.01 -4.62
N ASN A 215 -0.60 10.97 -4.06
CA ASN A 215 0.37 11.75 -4.81
C ASN A 215 1.79 11.24 -4.52
N TYR A 216 2.29 10.34 -5.37
CA TYR A 216 3.61 9.73 -5.23
C TYR A 216 4.75 10.76 -5.16
N LYS A 217 4.68 11.84 -5.96
CA LYS A 217 5.69 12.89 -5.97
C LYS A 217 5.77 13.61 -4.62
N ASN A 218 4.62 13.89 -4.01
CA ASN A 218 4.56 14.54 -2.69
C ASN A 218 5.04 13.59 -1.59
N LEU A 219 4.60 12.33 -1.61
CA LEU A 219 5.06 11.32 -0.65
C LEU A 219 6.57 11.12 -0.72
N TYR A 220 7.13 11.03 -1.92
CA TYR A 220 8.56 10.93 -2.13
C TYR A 220 9.32 12.13 -1.52
N LYS A 221 8.86 13.36 -1.78
CA LYS A 221 9.43 14.57 -1.15
C LYS A 221 9.40 14.51 0.37
N GLN A 222 8.27 14.10 0.95
CA GLN A 222 8.13 13.97 2.41
C GLN A 222 9.08 12.91 2.99
N LEU A 223 9.28 11.79 2.30
CA LEU A 223 10.20 10.73 2.72
C LEU A 223 11.66 11.16 2.62
N VAL A 224 12.04 11.84 1.55
CA VAL A 224 13.38 12.44 1.41
C VAL A 224 13.63 13.47 2.50
N ALA A 225 12.65 14.32 2.81
CA ALA A 225 12.74 15.29 3.90
C ALA A 225 12.91 14.61 5.26
N PHE A 226 12.15 13.54 5.55
CA PHE A 226 12.29 12.76 6.78
C PHE A 226 13.69 12.13 6.89
N TYR A 227 14.20 11.56 5.80
CA TYR A 227 15.56 11.01 5.77
C TYR A 227 16.61 12.09 6.07
N ASN A 228 16.57 13.21 5.35
CA ASN A 228 17.57 14.27 5.48
C ASN A 228 17.52 14.95 6.84
N ASN A 229 16.33 15.26 7.35
CA ASN A 229 16.16 16.07 8.56
C ASN A 229 16.22 15.23 9.84
N GLN A 230 15.80 13.97 9.78
CA GLN A 230 15.71 13.09 10.95
C GLN A 230 16.76 11.99 10.89
N LEU A 231 16.65 11.05 9.93
CA LEU A 231 17.48 9.83 9.96
C LEU A 231 18.98 10.09 9.81
N LEU A 232 19.40 11.02 8.93
CA LEU A 232 20.83 11.32 8.73
C LEU A 232 21.52 11.90 9.95
N SER A 233 20.77 12.59 10.78
CA SER A 233 21.31 13.17 12.02
C SER A 233 21.40 12.16 13.17
N LEU A 234 21.05 10.89 12.91
CA LEU A 234 21.39 9.78 13.77
C LEU A 234 22.85 9.40 13.49
N ASP A 235 23.74 9.99 14.29
CA ASP A 235 25.18 9.71 14.28
C ASP A 235 25.62 9.36 15.70
N LYS A 236 25.75 8.06 15.98
CA LYS A 236 26.34 7.52 17.20
C LYS A 236 27.49 6.62 16.82
N ASP A 237 28.49 6.56 17.69
CA ASP A 237 29.70 5.74 17.49
C ASP A 237 29.38 4.29 17.13
N ASN A 238 28.28 3.75 17.66
CA ASN A 238 27.88 2.36 17.46
C ASN A 238 26.79 2.11 16.41
N PHE A 239 26.09 3.13 15.94
CA PHE A 239 25.01 3.01 14.95
C PHE A 239 24.77 4.36 14.26
N LYS A 240 24.83 4.38 12.93
CA LYS A 240 24.53 5.57 12.13
C LYS A 240 23.87 5.22 10.80
N ILE A 241 23.13 6.16 10.23
CA ILE A 241 22.54 6.03 8.89
C ILE A 241 23.53 6.55 7.85
N GLU A 242 23.71 5.83 6.72
CA GLU A 242 24.62 6.26 5.67
C GLU A 242 24.09 7.47 4.88
N ALA A 243 24.99 8.38 4.52
CA ALA A 243 24.71 9.56 3.69
C ALA A 243 24.59 9.27 2.17
N GLY A 244 24.15 8.07 1.80
CA GLY A 244 24.04 7.62 0.41
C GLY A 244 22.70 7.92 -0.27
N GLY A 245 21.74 8.52 0.43
CA GLY A 245 20.38 8.71 -0.05
C GLY A 245 19.50 7.46 0.08
N LEU A 246 18.30 7.55 -0.49
CA LEU A 246 17.40 6.40 -0.64
C LEU A 246 17.96 5.44 -1.68
N LYS A 247 17.86 4.13 -1.42
CA LYS A 247 18.42 3.10 -2.30
C LYS A 247 17.71 3.05 -3.65
N ASN A 248 18.50 2.81 -4.69
CA ASN A 248 17.99 2.35 -5.98
C ASN A 248 17.64 0.86 -5.89
N VAL A 249 16.64 0.43 -6.64
CA VAL A 249 16.38 -0.98 -6.87
C VAL A 249 17.52 -1.55 -7.70
N GLU A 250 18.11 -2.64 -7.23
CA GLU A 250 19.17 -3.32 -7.96
C GLU A 250 18.62 -3.87 -9.27
N GLN A 251 19.42 -3.81 -10.34
CA GLN A 251 19.01 -4.27 -11.67
C GLN A 251 18.52 -5.73 -11.65
N ILE A 252 19.12 -6.56 -10.78
CA ILE A 252 18.75 -7.97 -10.60
C ILE A 252 17.34 -8.14 -10.02
N ASP A 253 16.80 -7.14 -9.33
CA ASP A 253 15.46 -7.17 -8.73
C ASP A 253 14.40 -6.54 -9.66
N LEU A 254 14.82 -5.90 -10.75
CA LEU A 254 13.90 -5.40 -11.78
C LEU A 254 13.34 -6.56 -12.61
N ASN A 255 12.07 -6.44 -13.01
CA ASN A 255 11.35 -7.41 -13.85
C ASN A 255 11.23 -8.84 -13.26
N LYS A 256 11.49 -9.01 -11.96
CA LYS A 256 11.20 -10.27 -11.26
C LYS A 256 9.73 -10.28 -10.82
N VAL A 257 9.00 -11.27 -11.29
CA VAL A 257 7.67 -11.62 -10.77
C VAL A 257 7.87 -12.79 -9.81
N ASN A 258 7.47 -12.62 -8.55
CA ASN A 258 7.40 -13.77 -7.64
C ASN A 258 6.26 -14.67 -8.12
N ILE A 259 6.63 -15.82 -8.68
CA ILE A 259 5.69 -16.75 -9.32
C ILE A 259 4.65 -17.28 -8.31
N ASN A 260 5.00 -17.30 -7.02
CA ASN A 260 4.13 -17.86 -5.98
C ASN A 260 3.19 -16.83 -5.33
N GLU A 261 3.41 -15.52 -5.54
CA GLU A 261 2.66 -14.47 -4.83
C GLU A 261 1.67 -13.71 -5.73
N ASN A 262 1.69 -13.94 -7.06
CA ASN A 262 0.83 -13.24 -8.02
C ASN A 262 0.10 -14.20 -8.98
N LEU A 263 -0.23 -15.42 -8.51
CA LEU A 263 -1.00 -16.37 -9.31
C LEU A 263 -2.44 -15.88 -9.46
N MET A 264 -2.81 -15.54 -10.69
CA MET A 264 -4.19 -15.27 -11.08
C MET A 264 -4.87 -16.59 -11.44
N LEU A 265 -6.17 -16.69 -11.18
CA LEU A 265 -7.00 -17.85 -11.50
C LEU A 265 -7.80 -17.58 -12.77
N PHE A 266 -7.75 -18.53 -13.72
CA PHE A 266 -8.38 -18.48 -15.03
C PHE A 266 -9.34 -19.66 -15.21
N GLY A 267 -9.93 -19.78 -16.41
CA GLY A 267 -10.83 -20.88 -16.76
C GLY A 267 -10.21 -22.25 -16.51
N LYS A 268 -11.05 -23.27 -16.34
CA LYS A 268 -10.64 -24.65 -16.04
C LYS A 268 -9.78 -24.78 -14.77
N GLU A 269 -9.95 -23.84 -13.83
CA GLU A 269 -9.22 -23.78 -12.56
C GLU A 269 -7.68 -23.72 -12.73
N LYS A 270 -7.21 -23.19 -13.85
CA LYS A 270 -5.78 -23.03 -14.13
C LYS A 270 -5.28 -21.68 -13.65
N THR A 271 -4.00 -21.61 -13.29
CA THR A 271 -3.37 -20.38 -12.80
C THR A 271 -2.25 -19.94 -13.73
N ASP A 272 -2.06 -18.63 -13.80
CA ASP A 272 -0.94 -17.99 -14.50
C ASP A 272 -0.58 -16.70 -13.77
N ILE A 273 0.67 -16.26 -13.90
CA ILE A 273 1.17 -14.99 -13.38
C ILE A 273 0.96 -13.84 -14.36
N ASN A 274 0.66 -14.16 -15.63
CA ASN A 274 0.42 -13.19 -16.69
C ASN A 274 -1.02 -13.30 -17.19
N ALA A 275 -1.75 -12.19 -17.08
CA ALA A 275 -3.17 -12.13 -17.45
C ALA A 275 -3.43 -12.49 -18.91
N VAL A 276 -2.49 -12.14 -19.78
CA VAL A 276 -2.60 -12.32 -21.23
C VAL A 276 -2.46 -13.78 -21.61
N THR A 277 -1.42 -14.44 -21.10
CA THR A 277 -1.19 -15.87 -21.37
C THR A 277 -2.26 -16.71 -20.68
N GLY A 278 -2.63 -16.36 -19.44
CA GLY A 278 -3.71 -17.01 -18.71
C GLY A 278 -5.05 -16.96 -19.45
N MET A 279 -5.47 -15.79 -19.93
CA MET A 279 -6.70 -15.65 -20.71
C MET A 279 -6.62 -16.34 -22.08
N ARG A 280 -5.49 -16.26 -22.78
CA ARG A 280 -5.29 -16.92 -24.08
C ARG A 280 -5.34 -18.44 -23.97
N ASP A 281 -4.68 -19.01 -22.96
CA ASP A 281 -4.45 -20.45 -22.87
C ASP A 281 -5.55 -21.17 -22.05
N TYR A 282 -6.14 -20.47 -21.07
CA TYR A 282 -7.12 -21.04 -20.13
C TYR A 282 -8.50 -20.39 -20.22
N GLY A 283 -8.62 -19.20 -20.80
CA GLY A 283 -9.89 -18.47 -20.93
C GLY A 283 -10.36 -17.83 -19.62
N ILE A 284 -11.57 -17.28 -19.66
CA ILE A 284 -12.21 -16.63 -18.49
C ILE A 284 -12.41 -17.58 -17.33
N TYR A 285 -12.18 -17.08 -16.11
CA TYR A 285 -12.47 -17.83 -14.88
C TYR A 285 -13.94 -18.21 -14.75
N LYS A 286 -14.84 -17.25 -15.03
CA LYS A 286 -16.29 -17.45 -14.92
C LYS A 286 -17.01 -16.76 -16.08
N PRO A 287 -17.75 -17.50 -16.93
CA PRO A 287 -18.57 -16.90 -17.98
C PRO A 287 -19.70 -16.05 -17.40
N SER A 288 -20.00 -14.94 -18.07
CA SER A 288 -21.19 -14.15 -17.76
C SER A 288 -22.45 -14.90 -18.19
N PRO A 289 -23.48 -15.00 -17.33
CA PRO A 289 -24.72 -15.69 -17.69
C PRO A 289 -25.49 -14.99 -18.82
N LYS A 290 -25.19 -13.72 -19.11
CA LYS A 290 -25.83 -12.92 -20.16
C LYS A 290 -24.96 -12.74 -21.41
N ALA A 291 -23.77 -13.34 -21.46
CA ALA A 291 -22.81 -13.10 -22.54
C ALA A 291 -23.41 -13.32 -23.93
N MET A 292 -24.28 -14.33 -24.07
CA MET A 292 -24.94 -14.67 -25.33
C MET A 292 -25.99 -13.64 -25.77
N ASP A 293 -26.56 -12.88 -24.84
CA ASP A 293 -27.66 -11.96 -25.12
C ASP A 293 -27.16 -10.57 -25.52
N VAL A 294 -25.88 -10.26 -25.24
CA VAL A 294 -25.28 -8.95 -25.51
C VAL A 294 -25.23 -8.65 -27.01
N LYS A 295 -25.72 -7.47 -27.39
CA LYS A 295 -25.62 -6.87 -28.72
C LYS A 295 -24.83 -5.57 -28.68
N PHE A 296 -24.07 -5.33 -29.73
CA PHE A 296 -23.11 -4.24 -29.82
C PHE A 296 -23.66 -3.09 -30.67
N ILE A 297 -23.74 -1.91 -30.07
CA ILE A 297 -23.98 -0.64 -30.76
C ILE A 297 -22.63 -0.08 -31.16
N PHE A 298 -22.47 0.28 -32.44
CA PHE A 298 -21.28 0.99 -32.90
C PHE A 298 -21.59 2.49 -33.06
N VAL A 299 -20.74 3.32 -32.47
CA VAL A 299 -20.73 4.78 -32.61
C VAL A 299 -19.43 5.16 -33.32
N TYR A 300 -19.50 5.68 -34.54
CA TYR A 300 -18.33 5.85 -35.40
C TYR A 300 -18.49 6.96 -36.44
N GLU A 301 -17.38 7.55 -36.87
CA GLU A 301 -17.34 8.47 -38.01
C GLU A 301 -17.17 7.72 -39.33
N ASN A 302 -16.14 6.86 -39.38
CA ASN A 302 -15.72 6.15 -40.57
C ASN A 302 -16.19 4.68 -40.56
N SER A 303 -17.06 4.33 -41.51
CA SER A 303 -17.59 2.95 -41.66
C SER A 303 -16.49 1.91 -41.89
N ARG A 304 -15.37 2.29 -42.52
CA ARG A 304 -14.25 1.37 -42.76
C ARG A 304 -13.61 0.92 -41.44
N ASP A 305 -13.42 1.87 -40.53
CA ASP A 305 -12.79 1.62 -39.23
C ASP A 305 -13.70 0.79 -38.33
N ALA A 306 -15.00 1.09 -38.34
CA ALA A 306 -16.01 0.29 -37.64
C ALA A 306 -16.04 -1.16 -38.15
N ASN A 307 -16.05 -1.35 -39.47
CA ASN A 307 -16.02 -2.68 -40.07
C ASN A 307 -14.73 -3.43 -39.76
N GLN A 308 -13.58 -2.75 -39.82
CA GLN A 308 -12.29 -3.34 -39.51
C GLN A 308 -12.21 -3.78 -38.04
N LEU A 309 -12.62 -2.92 -37.10
CA LEU A 309 -12.69 -3.26 -35.68
C LEU A 309 -13.64 -4.42 -35.41
N TYR A 310 -14.83 -4.44 -36.03
CA TYR A 310 -15.76 -5.56 -35.95
C TYR A 310 -15.12 -6.87 -36.40
N LEU A 311 -14.43 -6.87 -37.54
CA LEU A 311 -13.74 -8.06 -38.06
C LEU A 311 -12.65 -8.55 -37.10
N TYR A 312 -11.91 -7.64 -36.47
CA TYR A 312 -10.92 -8.01 -35.46
C TYR A 312 -11.59 -8.62 -34.23
N LEU A 313 -12.63 -7.99 -33.68
CA LEU A 313 -13.36 -8.55 -32.53
C LEU A 313 -13.99 -9.91 -32.85
N LYS A 314 -14.38 -10.14 -34.11
CA LYS A 314 -14.94 -11.42 -34.55
C LYS A 314 -13.89 -12.51 -34.73
N ASN A 315 -12.84 -12.22 -35.48
CA ASN A 315 -11.91 -13.23 -36.00
C ASN A 315 -10.57 -13.26 -35.25
N GLY A 316 -10.27 -12.24 -34.44
CA GLY A 316 -8.96 -11.99 -33.88
C GLY A 316 -8.04 -11.20 -34.82
N LEU A 317 -6.84 -10.89 -34.32
CA LEU A 317 -5.80 -10.17 -35.04
C LEU A 317 -4.41 -10.71 -34.69
N LYS A 318 -3.68 -11.22 -35.68
CA LYS A 318 -2.37 -11.88 -35.51
C LYS A 318 -2.45 -13.02 -34.48
N HIS A 319 -1.74 -12.91 -33.36
CA HIS A 319 -1.71 -13.90 -32.28
C HIS A 319 -2.79 -13.66 -31.21
N TYR A 320 -3.60 -12.61 -31.36
CA TYR A 320 -4.66 -12.28 -30.41
C TYR A 320 -6.01 -12.85 -30.88
N PRO A 321 -6.69 -13.63 -30.03
CA PRO A 321 -7.97 -14.23 -30.37
C PRO A 321 -9.10 -13.20 -30.56
N GLY A 322 -10.20 -13.62 -31.19
CA GLY A 322 -11.44 -12.84 -31.20
C GLY A 322 -12.09 -12.78 -29.80
N LEU A 323 -13.06 -11.88 -29.63
CA LEU A 323 -13.73 -11.62 -28.34
C LEU A 323 -14.38 -12.89 -27.76
N TRP A 324 -15.01 -13.72 -28.60
CA TRP A 324 -15.60 -14.98 -28.15
C TRP A 324 -14.57 -15.95 -27.57
N SER A 325 -13.45 -16.14 -28.29
CA SER A 325 -12.39 -17.05 -27.85
C SER A 325 -11.60 -16.51 -26.65
N TYR A 326 -11.55 -15.18 -26.48
CA TYR A 326 -10.82 -14.55 -25.38
C TYR A 326 -11.66 -14.44 -24.10
N VAL A 327 -12.82 -13.78 -24.17
CA VAL A 327 -13.67 -13.44 -23.02
C VAL A 327 -15.05 -14.11 -23.04
N GLY A 328 -15.30 -15.03 -23.98
CA GLY A 328 -16.58 -15.75 -24.04
C GLY A 328 -17.78 -14.88 -24.45
N ILE A 329 -17.55 -13.74 -25.09
CA ILE A 329 -18.60 -12.82 -25.54
C ILE A 329 -18.67 -12.85 -27.07
N PRO A 330 -19.80 -13.29 -27.67
CA PRO A 330 -19.96 -13.30 -29.11
C PRO A 330 -20.24 -11.89 -29.63
N ILE A 331 -19.57 -11.49 -30.72
CA ILE A 331 -19.83 -10.19 -31.35
C ILE A 331 -21.14 -10.27 -32.16
N ARG A 332 -22.25 -9.83 -31.55
CA ARG A 332 -23.57 -9.71 -32.19
C ARG A 332 -23.89 -8.25 -32.38
N LEU A 333 -24.13 -7.80 -33.61
CA LEU A 333 -24.46 -6.39 -33.84
C LEU A 333 -25.90 -6.12 -33.41
N SER A 334 -26.11 -4.95 -32.80
CA SER A 334 -27.44 -4.37 -32.67
C SER A 334 -27.86 -3.78 -34.02
N ASP A 335 -29.17 -3.69 -34.26
CA ASP A 335 -29.70 -2.90 -35.40
C ASP A 335 -29.43 -1.40 -35.21
N LEU A 336 -29.11 -1.01 -33.97
CA LEU A 336 -28.78 0.35 -33.57
C LEU A 336 -27.31 0.68 -33.84
N LYS A 337 -27.08 1.82 -34.50
CA LYS A 337 -25.75 2.39 -34.75
C LYS A 337 -25.83 3.91 -34.88
N ILE A 338 -24.76 4.59 -34.50
CA ILE A 338 -24.64 6.04 -34.66
C ILE A 338 -23.46 6.29 -35.59
N GLN A 339 -23.74 6.75 -36.80
CA GLN A 339 -22.73 7.34 -37.65
C GLN A 339 -22.78 8.85 -37.53
N TYR A 340 -21.63 9.48 -37.32
CA TYR A 340 -21.52 10.94 -37.18
C TYR A 340 -20.45 11.51 -38.13
N SER A 341 -20.39 12.83 -38.25
CA SER A 341 -19.40 13.55 -39.07
C SER A 341 -18.83 14.72 -38.27
N GLY A 342 -17.82 14.44 -37.45
CA GLY A 342 -17.25 15.37 -36.48
C GLY A 342 -17.92 15.41 -35.10
N VAL A 343 -17.21 16.03 -34.15
CA VAL A 343 -17.55 16.08 -32.72
C VAL A 343 -18.90 16.76 -32.43
N ASP A 344 -19.18 17.89 -33.08
CA ASP A 344 -20.41 18.64 -32.83
C ASP A 344 -21.66 17.90 -33.36
N ASP A 345 -21.53 17.21 -34.49
CA ASP A 345 -22.58 16.34 -35.03
C ASP A 345 -22.86 15.16 -34.09
N LEU A 346 -21.82 14.54 -33.52
CA LEU A 346 -21.98 13.48 -32.53
C LEU A 346 -22.77 13.94 -31.29
N LYS A 347 -22.45 15.12 -30.76
CA LYS A 347 -23.17 15.71 -29.62
C LYS A 347 -24.66 15.90 -29.94
N ASN A 348 -24.95 16.53 -31.09
CA ASN A 348 -26.32 16.83 -31.50
C ASN A 348 -27.13 15.55 -31.77
N ARG A 349 -26.52 14.55 -32.40
CA ARG A 349 -27.17 13.28 -32.71
C ARG A 349 -27.42 12.40 -31.50
N MET A 350 -26.57 12.49 -30.48
CA MET A 350 -26.65 11.60 -29.32
C MET A 350 -28.00 11.73 -28.60
N ASP A 351 -28.46 12.94 -28.33
CA ASP A 351 -29.70 13.16 -27.57
C ASP A 351 -30.94 12.70 -28.35
N SER A 352 -31.03 13.05 -29.64
CA SER A 352 -32.10 12.57 -30.51
C SER A 352 -32.07 11.04 -30.65
N PHE A 353 -30.88 10.45 -30.83
CA PHE A 353 -30.74 9.00 -30.96
C PHE A 353 -31.22 8.27 -29.70
N LEU A 354 -30.82 8.72 -28.52
CA LEU A 354 -31.22 8.11 -27.25
C LEU A 354 -32.73 8.25 -27.03
N ALA A 355 -33.32 9.40 -27.35
CA ALA A 355 -34.76 9.62 -27.21
C ALA A 355 -35.59 8.75 -28.17
N GLU A 356 -35.16 8.62 -29.43
CA GLU A 356 -35.92 7.91 -30.47
C GLU A 356 -35.72 6.40 -30.43
N ASN A 357 -34.49 5.94 -30.19
CA ASN A 357 -34.11 4.53 -30.35
C ASN A 357 -33.94 3.81 -29.01
N LEU A 358 -33.74 4.54 -27.92
CA LEU A 358 -33.54 3.99 -26.58
C LEU A 358 -34.53 4.60 -25.54
N PRO A 359 -35.86 4.53 -25.79
CA PRO A 359 -36.86 5.21 -24.96
C PRO A 359 -36.96 4.66 -23.52
N ASN A 360 -36.62 3.39 -23.29
CA ASN A 360 -36.69 2.79 -21.96
C ASN A 360 -35.59 3.35 -21.04
N GLU A 361 -35.78 3.20 -19.73
CA GLU A 361 -34.81 3.64 -18.74
C GLU A 361 -33.57 2.74 -18.67
N TYR A 362 -33.69 1.46 -19.04
CA TYR A 362 -32.62 0.48 -18.86
C TYR A 362 -32.54 -0.57 -19.99
N TYR A 363 -31.31 -0.86 -20.43
CA TYR A 363 -30.98 -1.85 -21.45
C TYR A 363 -29.85 -2.76 -20.97
N GLY A 364 -30.20 -3.98 -20.54
CA GLY A 364 -29.24 -4.93 -19.96
C GLY A 364 -28.55 -5.85 -20.97
N ASP A 365 -28.94 -5.77 -22.25
CA ASP A 365 -28.47 -6.60 -23.36
C ASP A 365 -27.67 -5.79 -24.40
N LEU A 366 -27.35 -4.53 -24.13
CA LEU A 366 -26.63 -3.66 -25.06
C LEU A 366 -25.25 -3.30 -24.51
N LEU A 367 -24.26 -3.21 -25.41
CA LEU A 367 -22.94 -2.65 -25.14
C LEU A 367 -22.55 -1.70 -26.28
N ALA A 368 -22.06 -0.51 -25.96
CA ALA A 368 -21.67 0.47 -26.96
C ALA A 368 -20.14 0.51 -27.18
N ILE A 369 -19.71 0.33 -28.42
CA ILE A 369 -18.33 0.57 -28.86
C ILE A 369 -18.27 1.93 -29.53
N ILE A 370 -17.43 2.81 -29.00
CA ILE A 370 -17.30 4.19 -29.46
C ILE A 370 -15.91 4.36 -30.08
N ILE A 371 -15.88 4.54 -31.40
CA ILE A 371 -14.68 4.91 -32.14
C ILE A 371 -14.65 6.43 -32.16
N ASN A 372 -13.77 7.04 -31.39
CA ASN A 372 -13.71 8.49 -31.20
C ASN A 372 -12.66 9.12 -32.12
N PRO A 373 -12.95 10.21 -32.87
CA PRO A 373 -11.97 10.89 -33.69
C PRO A 373 -11.22 11.89 -32.80
N ASN A 374 -9.93 11.66 -32.58
CA ASN A 374 -9.04 12.58 -31.88
C ASN A 374 -9.48 13.10 -30.49
N SER A 375 -8.80 12.63 -29.46
CA SER A 375 -8.16 13.58 -28.54
C SER A 375 -6.84 13.98 -29.19
N SER A 376 -6.81 15.15 -29.84
CA SER A 376 -5.64 15.78 -30.44
C SER A 376 -4.62 16.30 -29.40
N GLN A 377 -4.44 15.58 -28.30
CA GLN A 377 -3.28 15.77 -27.44
C GLN A 377 -2.36 14.57 -27.64
N ASP A 378 -1.19 14.84 -28.20
CA ASP A 378 0.02 14.01 -28.13
C ASP A 378 0.53 13.93 -26.68
N LYS A 379 -0.34 13.57 -25.75
CA LYS A 379 0.03 13.19 -24.39
C LYS A 379 -0.34 11.73 -24.25
N GLU A 380 0.68 10.90 -24.02
CA GLU A 380 0.54 9.48 -23.68
C GLU A 380 -0.29 9.27 -22.39
N GLU A 381 -0.56 10.35 -21.65
CA GLU A 381 -1.49 10.42 -20.54
C GLU A 381 -2.45 11.61 -20.77
N ILE A 382 -3.66 11.33 -21.24
CA ILE A 382 -4.77 12.26 -21.04
C ILE A 382 -5.09 12.12 -19.56
N GLU A 383 -4.84 13.17 -18.77
CA GLU A 383 -5.41 13.24 -17.42
C GLU A 383 -6.92 13.00 -17.60
N GLU A 384 -7.45 11.99 -16.88
CA GLU A 384 -8.85 11.55 -17.03
C GLU A 384 -9.81 12.75 -17.10
N ASP A 385 -9.52 13.83 -16.36
CA ASP A 385 -10.28 15.09 -16.29
C ASP A 385 -10.32 15.99 -17.57
N GLU A 386 -9.57 15.72 -18.65
CA GLU A 386 -9.42 16.68 -19.79
C GLU A 386 -10.30 16.44 -21.03
N ASN A 387 -11.12 15.38 -21.11
CA ASN A 387 -12.02 15.16 -22.27
C ASN A 387 -13.52 15.20 -21.89
N PRO A 388 -14.16 16.39 -21.89
CA PRO A 388 -15.58 16.54 -21.57
C PRO A 388 -16.51 15.64 -22.39
N MET A 389 -16.16 15.37 -23.65
CA MET A 389 -17.00 14.58 -24.55
C MET A 389 -16.99 13.09 -24.20
N TYR A 390 -15.83 12.55 -23.78
CA TYR A 390 -15.74 11.16 -23.31
C TYR A 390 -16.73 10.92 -22.16
N TYR A 391 -16.71 11.79 -21.15
CA TYR A 391 -17.59 11.67 -19.99
C TYR A 391 -19.05 11.90 -20.32
N GLU A 392 -19.36 12.86 -21.19
CA GLU A 392 -20.74 13.14 -21.57
C GLU A 392 -21.38 11.93 -22.25
N ILE A 393 -20.71 11.36 -23.26
CA ILE A 393 -21.22 10.19 -23.98
C ILE A 393 -21.29 8.98 -23.05
N LYS A 394 -20.23 8.74 -22.26
CA LYS A 394 -20.20 7.65 -21.29
C LYS A 394 -21.33 7.75 -20.29
N ARG A 395 -21.59 8.94 -19.74
CA ARG A 395 -22.69 9.18 -18.80
C ARG A 395 -24.05 8.89 -19.44
N LYS A 396 -24.31 9.41 -20.63
CA LYS A 396 -25.59 9.23 -21.33
C LYS A 396 -25.93 7.76 -21.59
N PHE A 397 -24.95 6.94 -22.00
CA PHE A 397 -25.17 5.48 -22.14
C PHE A 397 -25.32 4.78 -20.79
N LEU A 398 -24.52 5.15 -19.78
CA LEU A 398 -24.61 4.55 -18.44
C LEU A 398 -25.94 4.86 -17.74
N GLU A 399 -26.53 6.04 -17.94
CA GLU A 399 -27.89 6.39 -17.48
C GLU A 399 -28.96 5.45 -18.05
N LYS A 400 -28.69 4.84 -19.21
CA LYS A 400 -29.52 3.82 -19.85
C LYS A 400 -29.12 2.38 -19.50
N GLY A 401 -28.16 2.20 -18.58
CA GLY A 401 -27.62 0.88 -18.21
C GLY A 401 -26.68 0.25 -19.25
N ILE A 402 -26.23 1.02 -20.24
CA ILE A 402 -25.43 0.53 -21.37
C ILE A 402 -23.93 0.76 -21.07
N PRO A 403 -23.12 -0.29 -20.84
CA PRO A 403 -21.67 -0.16 -20.74
C PRO A 403 -21.06 0.31 -22.06
N THR A 404 -20.00 1.11 -21.95
CA THR A 404 -19.30 1.71 -23.10
C THR A 404 -17.82 1.36 -23.10
N GLN A 405 -17.30 1.02 -24.28
CA GLN A 405 -15.88 0.83 -24.52
C GLN A 405 -15.42 1.78 -25.64
N PHE A 406 -14.41 2.60 -25.35
CA PHE A 406 -13.88 3.58 -26.29
C PHE A 406 -12.61 3.07 -26.96
N ILE A 407 -12.41 3.47 -28.20
CA ILE A 407 -11.17 3.31 -28.94
C ILE A 407 -10.93 4.54 -29.80
N GLN A 408 -9.67 4.96 -29.91
CA GLN A 408 -9.29 6.06 -30.78
C GLN A 408 -9.09 5.53 -32.20
N ASP A 409 -9.58 6.27 -33.18
CA ASP A 409 -9.38 6.02 -34.61
C ASP A 409 -7.89 5.82 -34.97
N LYS A 410 -7.00 6.69 -34.47
CA LYS A 410 -5.55 6.60 -34.69
C LYS A 410 -4.95 5.27 -34.25
N ASN A 411 -5.52 4.62 -33.23
CA ASN A 411 -5.04 3.32 -32.78
C ASN A 411 -5.36 2.25 -33.82
N ILE A 412 -6.57 2.28 -34.41
CA ILE A 412 -7.01 1.34 -35.46
C ILE A 412 -6.11 1.42 -36.68
N HIS A 413 -5.63 2.62 -37.04
CA HIS A 413 -4.72 2.84 -38.17
C HIS A 413 -3.24 2.57 -37.87
N SER A 414 -2.88 2.30 -36.61
CA SER A 414 -1.50 2.05 -36.22
C SER A 414 -0.98 0.70 -36.74
N GLY A 415 0.26 0.66 -37.26
CA GLY A 415 0.95 -0.61 -37.55
C GLY A 415 1.13 -1.50 -36.32
N SER A 416 1.01 -0.91 -35.13
CA SER A 416 1.08 -1.57 -33.83
C SER A 416 -0.30 -1.85 -33.22
N PHE A 417 -1.40 -1.77 -34.00
CA PHE A 417 -2.77 -1.92 -33.49
C PHE A 417 -3.00 -3.19 -32.68
N HIS A 418 -2.35 -4.30 -33.01
CA HIS A 418 -2.42 -5.55 -32.26
C HIS A 418 -2.14 -5.42 -30.75
N TYR A 419 -1.27 -4.52 -30.31
CA TYR A 419 -1.05 -4.24 -28.88
C TYR A 419 -2.21 -3.45 -28.25
N PHE A 420 -2.79 -2.49 -28.97
CA PHE A 420 -3.97 -1.74 -28.53
C PHE A 420 -5.22 -2.63 -28.47
N TYR A 421 -5.36 -3.53 -29.44
CA TYR A 421 -6.44 -4.51 -29.51
C TYR A 421 -6.45 -5.44 -28.29
N GLN A 422 -5.27 -5.90 -27.86
CA GLN A 422 -5.14 -6.71 -26.64
C GLN A 422 -5.64 -5.98 -25.38
N ILE A 423 -5.24 -4.71 -25.21
CA ILE A 423 -5.69 -3.88 -24.08
C ILE A 423 -7.20 -3.65 -24.17
N PHE A 424 -7.71 -3.31 -25.35
CA PHE A 424 -9.13 -3.09 -25.60
C PHE A 424 -9.99 -4.31 -25.23
N GLN A 425 -9.53 -5.52 -25.54
CA GLN A 425 -10.22 -6.76 -25.19
C GLN A 425 -10.22 -7.09 -23.69
N SER A 426 -9.20 -6.65 -22.94
CA SER A 426 -9.04 -6.98 -21.51
C SER A 426 -10.03 -6.30 -20.56
N VAL A 427 -10.82 -5.35 -21.08
CA VAL A 427 -11.78 -4.54 -20.31
C VAL A 427 -13.23 -5.05 -20.49
N PHE A 428 -13.43 -6.05 -21.37
CA PHE A 428 -14.69 -6.79 -21.51
C PHE A 428 -14.74 -7.96 -20.52
#